data_AF-A0A2X2RLE0-F1
#
_entry.id   AF-A0A2X2RLE0-F1
#
_cell.length_a   1.000
_cell.length_b   1.000
_cell.length_c   1.000
_cell.angle_alpha   90.00
_cell.angle_beta   90.00
_cell.angle_gamma   90.00
#
_symmetry.space_group_name_H-M   'P 1'
#
loop_
_entity.id
_entity.type
_entity.pdbx_description
1 polymer ?
#
loop_
_entity_poly.entity_id
_entity_poly.type
_entity_poly.pdbx_seq_one_letter_code
_entity_poly.pdbx_strand_id
1 'polypeptide(L)'
;MNTRVDRNKRYENFILFFELDGNSVMKLSSSAAIDVCKECTRREMYVWRIEGGIWHNPGFEARIDCIWDSCFNPKSNSNPSLEYNNRLAEEFVKEEMDSYDVFIVTIYKENLS
;
A
#
# COMPACT_ATOMS: atom_id res chain seq x y z
N MET A 1 15.13 8.98 -4.79
CA MET A 1 14.13 9.61 -5.69
C MET A 1 13.38 10.67 -4.89
N ASN A 2 13.26 11.90 -5.38
CA ASN A 2 12.46 12.94 -4.75
C ASN A 2 10.98 12.70 -5.14
N THR A 3 10.24 12.03 -4.26
CA THR A 3 8.78 11.88 -4.38
C THR A 3 8.10 13.26 -4.38
N ARG A 4 6.96 13.39 -5.09
CA ARG A 4 6.16 14.64 -5.12
C ARG A 4 5.05 14.65 -4.07
N VAL A 5 5.07 13.68 -3.16
CA VAL A 5 4.08 13.49 -2.10
C VAL A 5 4.25 14.54 -1.00
N ASP A 6 3.14 15.16 -0.61
CA ASP A 6 3.05 15.93 0.63
C ASP A 6 2.88 14.97 1.81
N ARG A 7 3.88 14.91 2.70
CA ARG A 7 3.88 14.01 3.85
C ARG A 7 2.87 14.39 4.94
N ASN A 8 2.32 15.60 4.89
CA ASN A 8 1.33 16.10 5.84
C ASN A 8 -0.12 15.93 5.35
N LYS A 9 -0.32 15.23 4.23
CA LYS A 9 -1.64 14.98 3.65
C LYS A 9 -2.01 13.51 3.71
N ARG A 10 -3.27 13.23 4.09
CA ARG A 10 -3.93 11.95 3.80
C ARG A 10 -4.62 12.05 2.44
N TYR A 11 -4.29 11.13 1.55
CA TYR A 11 -4.75 11.10 0.17
C TYR A 11 -5.97 10.18 0.05
N GLU A 12 -7.04 10.72 -0.50
CA GLU A 12 -8.30 10.01 -0.74
C GLU A 12 -8.42 9.47 -2.19
N ASN A 13 -7.53 9.93 -3.09
CA ASN A 13 -7.53 9.53 -4.50
C ASN A 13 -6.32 8.63 -4.81
N PHE A 14 -6.58 7.35 -5.06
CA PHE A 14 -5.56 6.34 -5.35
C PHE A 14 -4.77 6.64 -6.62
N ILE A 15 -5.31 7.39 -7.59
CA ILE A 15 -4.59 7.73 -8.82
C ILE A 15 -3.30 8.50 -8.50
N LEU A 16 -3.35 9.37 -7.49
CA LEU A 16 -2.21 10.17 -7.05
C LEU A 16 -1.06 9.31 -6.53
N PHE A 17 -1.33 8.11 -6.02
CA PHE A 17 -0.28 7.17 -5.61
C PHE A 17 0.68 6.87 -6.76
N PHE A 18 0.14 6.65 -7.96
CA PHE A 18 0.93 6.35 -9.14
C PHE A 18 1.50 7.61 -9.79
N GLU A 19 0.76 8.71 -9.83
CA GLU A 19 1.18 9.97 -10.47
C GLU A 19 2.29 10.71 -9.70
N LEU A 20 2.31 10.61 -8.37
CA LEU A 20 3.23 11.36 -7.50
C LEU A 20 4.41 10.51 -6.98
N ASP A 21 4.55 9.28 -7.47
CA ASP A 21 5.50 8.28 -6.95
C ASP A 21 5.35 8.08 -5.44
N GLY A 22 4.14 7.68 -5.05
CA GLY A 22 3.71 7.51 -3.66
C GLY A 22 4.12 6.21 -2.99
N ASN A 23 4.82 5.33 -3.71
CA ASN A 23 5.27 4.04 -3.22
C ASN A 23 6.01 4.16 -1.88
N SER A 24 5.55 3.44 -0.86
CA SER A 24 6.13 3.38 0.49
C SER A 24 6.13 4.70 1.29
N VAL A 25 5.47 5.76 0.81
CA VAL A 25 5.53 7.09 1.44
C VAL A 25 4.19 7.82 1.54
N MET A 26 3.25 7.55 0.61
CA MET A 26 1.94 8.19 0.57
C MET A 26 1.03 7.63 1.67
N LYS A 27 0.41 8.54 2.43
CA LYS A 27 -0.62 8.23 3.42
C LYS A 27 -1.95 8.20 2.68
N LEU A 28 -2.53 7.03 2.53
CA LEU A 28 -3.79 6.79 1.83
C LEU A 28 -4.89 6.61 2.86
N SER A 29 -6.11 7.04 2.58
CA SER A 29 -7.27 6.55 3.33
C SER A 29 -7.50 5.07 3.05
N SER A 30 -8.34 4.41 3.86
CA SER A 30 -8.66 3.00 3.71
C SER A 30 -9.23 2.67 2.33
N SER A 31 -10.14 3.51 1.81
CA SER A 31 -10.71 3.34 0.46
C SER A 31 -9.65 3.51 -0.63
N ALA A 32 -8.79 4.52 -0.51
CA ALA A 32 -7.72 4.75 -1.48
C ALA A 32 -6.69 3.60 -1.47
N ALA A 33 -6.36 3.05 -0.30
CA ALA A 33 -5.45 1.91 -0.19
C ALA A 33 -6.03 0.63 -0.81
N ILE A 34 -7.32 0.36 -0.60
CA ILE A 34 -8.05 -0.73 -1.28
C ILE A 34 -7.97 -0.56 -2.80
N ASP A 35 -8.21 0.65 -3.30
CA ASP A 35 -8.19 0.89 -4.75
C ASP A 35 -6.76 0.84 -5.33
N VAL A 36 -5.72 1.20 -4.57
CA VAL A 36 -4.33 0.93 -4.94
C VAL A 36 -4.11 -0.58 -5.12
N CYS A 37 -4.57 -1.42 -4.19
CA CYS A 37 -4.40 -2.89 -4.29
C CYS A 37 -5.06 -3.46 -5.56
N LYS A 38 -6.28 -3.01 -5.88
CA LYS A 38 -6.98 -3.40 -7.12
C LYS A 38 -6.25 -2.92 -8.37
N GLU A 39 -5.79 -1.67 -8.36
CA GLU A 39 -5.07 -1.09 -9.49
C GLU A 39 -3.71 -1.76 -9.71
N CYS A 40 -3.03 -2.20 -8.64
CA CYS A 40 -1.83 -3.02 -8.74
C CYS A 40 -2.09 -4.33 -9.51
N THR A 41 -3.22 -5.00 -9.27
CA THR A 41 -3.62 -6.18 -10.05
C THR A 41 -3.78 -5.85 -11.53
N ARG A 42 -4.46 -4.75 -11.84
CA ARG A 42 -4.69 -4.30 -13.22
C ARG A 42 -3.40 -3.87 -13.93
N ARG A 43 -2.39 -3.42 -13.18
CA ARG A 43 -1.07 -3.01 -13.68
C ARG A 43 -0.01 -4.11 -13.61
N GLU A 44 -0.40 -5.34 -13.26
CA GLU A 44 0.52 -6.48 -13.11
C GLU A 44 1.68 -6.20 -12.13
N MET A 45 1.36 -5.55 -11.00
CA MET A 45 2.31 -5.25 -9.92
C MET A 45 1.94 -6.01 -8.63
N TYR A 46 2.94 -6.54 -7.93
CA TYR A 46 2.75 -7.08 -6.58
C TYR A 46 2.68 -5.96 -5.55
N VAL A 47 1.65 -6.00 -4.70
CA VAL A 47 1.71 -5.33 -3.39
C VAL A 47 2.65 -6.15 -2.49
N TRP A 48 3.69 -5.50 -1.97
CA TRP A 48 4.69 -6.15 -1.11
C TRP A 48 4.34 -5.96 0.36
N ARG A 49 3.95 -4.76 0.78
CA ARG A 49 3.68 -4.46 2.19
C ARG A 49 2.57 -3.43 2.31
N ILE A 50 1.83 -3.53 3.41
CA ILE A 50 0.91 -2.50 3.89
C ILE A 50 1.25 -2.19 5.34
N GLU A 51 1.35 -0.90 5.65
CA GLU A 51 1.51 -0.39 7.02
C GLU A 51 0.33 0.53 7.32
N GLY A 52 -0.46 0.22 8.34
CA GLY A 52 -1.59 1.03 8.76
C GLY A 52 -1.29 1.87 10.00
N GLY A 53 -2.21 2.78 10.29
CA GLY A 53 -2.15 3.58 11.49
C GLY A 53 -3.29 4.56 11.68
N ILE A 54 -3.05 5.56 12.52
CA ILE A 54 -4.04 6.57 12.91
C ILE A 54 -3.62 7.92 12.33
N TRP A 55 -4.59 8.62 11.72
CA TRP A 55 -4.42 9.97 11.20
C TRP A 55 -4.81 11.04 12.21
N HIS A 56 -3.90 11.96 12.50
CA HIS A 56 -4.07 13.03 13.51
C HIS A 56 -4.34 14.43 12.93
N ASN A 57 -4.49 14.56 11.60
CA ASN A 57 -4.82 15.80 10.89
C ASN A 57 -4.05 17.10 11.30
N PRO A 58 -2.78 17.26 10.89
CA PRO A 58 -1.93 16.29 10.20
C PRO A 58 -1.14 15.43 11.19
N GLY A 59 -0.77 14.22 10.77
CA GLY A 59 0.12 13.36 11.52
C GLY A 59 -0.22 11.90 11.28
N PHE A 60 0.80 11.09 11.08
CA PHE A 60 0.66 9.64 10.93
C PHE A 60 1.30 8.95 12.13
N GLU A 61 0.48 8.24 12.90
CA GLU A 61 0.94 7.34 13.94
C GLU A 61 0.96 5.92 13.39
N ALA A 62 2.16 5.39 13.16
CA ALA A 62 2.34 4.01 12.69
C ALA A 62 1.96 3.00 13.79
N ARG A 63 1.29 1.93 13.38
CA ARG A 63 0.77 0.90 14.30
C ARG A 63 1.40 -0.44 13.97
N ILE A 64 2.22 -0.95 14.88
CA ILE A 64 3.02 -2.18 14.68
C ILE A 64 2.14 -3.43 14.56
N ASP A 65 0.96 -3.38 15.15
CA ASP A 65 -0.12 -4.36 15.07
C ASP A 65 -0.90 -4.28 13.74
N CYS A 66 -0.68 -3.25 12.92
CA CYS A 66 -1.32 -3.06 11.62
C CYS A 66 -0.30 -3.14 10.47
N ILE A 67 0.43 -4.26 10.38
CA ILE A 67 1.39 -4.51 9.30
C ILE A 67 1.03 -5.82 8.60
N TRP A 68 0.96 -5.76 7.27
CA TRP A 68 0.86 -6.91 6.40
C TRP A 68 2.08 -7.01 5.49
N ASP A 69 2.65 -8.20 5.42
CA ASP A 69 3.77 -8.53 4.53
C ASP A 69 3.34 -9.61 3.55
N SER A 70 3.65 -9.38 2.28
CA SER A 70 3.40 -10.31 1.20
C SER A 70 4.28 -11.56 1.32
N CYS A 71 3.73 -12.72 0.93
CA CYS A 71 4.48 -13.95 0.72
C CYS A 71 5.22 -13.99 -0.64
N PHE A 72 5.03 -12.99 -1.50
CA PHE A 72 5.77 -12.87 -2.76
C PHE A 72 7.26 -12.63 -2.48
N ASN A 73 8.09 -13.42 -3.15
CA ASN A 73 9.54 -13.28 -3.12
C ASN A 73 10.08 -13.36 -4.56
N PRO A 74 10.68 -12.28 -5.10
CA PRO A 74 11.17 -12.26 -6.47
C PRO A 74 12.29 -13.29 -6.75
N LYS A 75 12.94 -13.83 -5.70
CA LYS A 75 13.97 -14.87 -5.81
C LYS A 75 13.42 -16.29 -5.65
N SER A 76 12.12 -16.45 -5.42
CA SER A 76 11.46 -17.75 -5.25
C SER A 76 10.86 -18.24 -6.56
N ASN A 77 10.95 -19.54 -6.81
CA ASN A 77 10.25 -20.22 -7.91
C ASN A 77 8.81 -20.62 -7.53
N SER A 78 8.40 -20.40 -6.27
CA SER A 78 7.07 -20.71 -5.76
C SER A 78 6.49 -19.45 -5.13
N ASN A 79 5.92 -18.59 -5.99
CA ASN A 79 5.21 -17.39 -5.58
C ASN A 79 3.70 -17.60 -5.66
N PRO A 80 2.91 -16.95 -4.78
CA PRO A 80 1.46 -16.86 -5.00
C PRO A 80 1.17 -16.18 -6.33
N SER A 81 0.00 -16.43 -6.92
CA SER A 81 -0.43 -15.62 -8.07
C SER A 81 -0.57 -14.16 -7.65
N LEU A 82 -0.37 -13.26 -8.61
CA LEU A 82 -0.45 -11.82 -8.41
C LEU A 82 -1.84 -11.39 -7.91
N GLU A 83 -2.89 -11.96 -8.49
CA GLU A 83 -4.29 -11.71 -8.09
C GLU A 83 -4.54 -12.18 -6.65
N TYR A 84 -4.05 -13.38 -6.30
CA TYR A 84 -4.23 -13.92 -4.96
C TYR A 84 -3.50 -13.05 -3.93
N ASN A 85 -2.25 -12.66 -4.21
CA ASN A 85 -1.47 -11.78 -3.35
C ASN A 85 -2.15 -10.43 -3.10
N ASN A 86 -2.54 -9.75 -4.17
CA ASN A 86 -3.11 -8.41 -4.06
C ASN A 86 -4.51 -8.44 -3.44
N ARG A 87 -5.26 -9.55 -3.61
CA ARG A 87 -6.53 -9.77 -2.90
C ARG A 87 -6.31 -9.91 -1.38
N LEU A 88 -5.29 -10.64 -0.94
CA LEU A 88 -4.97 -10.74 0.49
C LEU A 88 -4.57 -9.37 1.06
N ALA A 89 -3.84 -8.56 0.29
CA ALA A 89 -3.49 -7.19 0.67
C ALA A 89 -4.75 -6.31 0.81
N GLU A 90 -5.71 -6.42 -0.11
CA GLU A 90 -7.00 -5.75 -0.04
C GLU A 90 -7.83 -6.20 1.18
N GLU A 91 -7.90 -7.51 1.42
CA GLU A 91 -8.62 -8.11 2.55
C GLU A 91 -8.06 -7.62 3.88
N PHE A 92 -6.74 -7.53 4.01
CA PHE A 92 -6.10 -6.96 5.18
C PHE A 92 -6.56 -5.51 5.47
N VAL A 93 -6.58 -4.63 4.45
CA VAL A 93 -7.05 -3.24 4.66
C VAL A 93 -8.52 -3.22 5.12
N LYS A 94 -9.35 -4.11 4.57
CA LYS A 94 -10.78 -4.21 4.95
C LYS A 94 -10.99 -4.71 6.37
N GLU A 95 -10.15 -5.62 6.84
CA GLU A 95 -10.21 -6.13 8.22
C GLU A 95 -9.76 -5.06 9.23
N GLU A 96 -8.80 -4.22 8.85
CA GLU A 96 -8.19 -3.23 9.72
C GLU A 96 -8.87 -1.85 9.70
N MET A 97 -9.70 -1.56 8.68
CA MET A 97 -10.23 -0.20 8.46
C MET A 97 -11.21 0.32 9.54
N ASP A 98 -11.72 -0.55 10.41
CA ASP A 98 -12.54 -0.15 11.56
C ASP A 98 -11.68 0.41 12.71
N SER A 99 -10.41 0.00 12.78
CA SER A 99 -9.46 0.41 13.84
C SER A 99 -8.46 1.46 13.35
N TYR A 100 -8.15 1.46 12.05
CA TYR A 100 -7.11 2.28 11.43
C TYR A 100 -7.62 2.99 10.19
N ASP A 101 -7.32 4.28 10.04
CA ASP A 101 -7.91 5.15 9.03
C ASP A 101 -6.90 5.71 8.02
N VAL A 102 -5.66 5.24 8.07
CA VAL A 102 -4.59 5.63 7.15
C VAL A 102 -3.62 4.48 6.91
N PHE A 103 -3.22 4.30 5.65
CA PHE A 103 -2.36 3.21 5.21
C PHE A 103 -1.25 3.70 4.28
N ILE A 104 -0.09 3.07 4.34
CA ILE A 104 1.01 3.22 3.40
C ILE A 104 1.17 1.89 2.66
N VAL A 105 1.17 1.95 1.34
CA VAL A 105 1.33 0.77 0.47
C VAL A 105 2.73 0.77 -0.15
N THR A 106 3.42 -0.35 -0.06
CA THR A 106 4.65 -0.64 -0.80
C THR A 106 4.36 -1.64 -1.89
N ILE A 107 4.69 -1.29 -3.13
CA ILE A 107 4.63 -2.16 -4.30
C ILE A 107 6.04 -2.64 -4.64
N TYR A 108 6.14 -3.86 -5.15
CA TYR A 108 7.38 -4.37 -5.71
C TYR A 108 7.75 -3.57 -6.96
N LYS A 109 8.96 -3.01 -6.96
CA LYS A 109 9.62 -2.49 -8.16
C LYS A 109 10.90 -3.30 -8.32
N GLU A 110 11.07 -3.92 -9.48
CA GLU A 110 12.36 -4.48 -9.83
C GLU A 110 13.36 -3.33 -9.97
N ASN A 111 14.42 -3.35 -9.17
CA ASN A 111 15.51 -2.41 -9.38
C ASN A 111 16.24 -2.86 -10.64
N LEU A 112 15.94 -2.21 -11.77
CA LEU A 112 16.79 -2.30 -12.96
C LEU A 112 18.14 -1.70 -12.57
N SER A 113 19.11 -2.58 -12.28
CA SER A 113 20.53 -2.24 -12.10
C SER A 113 21.17 -1.87 -13.43
#